data_AF-A0A3A4AS13-F1
#
_entry.id   AF-A0A3A4AS13-F1
#
_cell.length_a   1.000
_cell.length_b   1.000
_cell.length_c   1.000
_cell.angle_alpha   90.00
_cell.angle_beta   90.00
_cell.angle_gamma   90.00
#
_symmetry.space_group_name_H-M   'P 1'
#
loop_
_entity.id
_entity.type
_entity.pdbx_description
1 polymer ?
#
loop_
_entity_poly.entity_id
_entity_poly.type
_entity_poly.pdbx_seq_one_letter_code
_entity_poly.pdbx_strand_id
1 'polypeptide(L)'
;MLAIDAAAYRSPWRHRHPGDKAVLAFGLLGAAVALPPWPGAVIVGAVALGLLLGPARVPARQVWRSGRAPLGFAITGVLPLLVSVGGPGGFVTATPGGPRDAALVLARTVAAGLALLLFAFTTPLAEALPRLTRLGVPAPVVEVASLTYRMVFTLLDTAGQIRRAQAGRLGYASRRAALRSLAGIAGALFTQAFARAQRLQHGLTGRGYAGSLPVLADGARIDGRFVSLSAALVAAVVAVTLAVGA
;
A
#
# COMPACT_ATOMS: atom_id res chain seq x y z
N MET A 1 4.38 15.67 -2.43
CA MET A 1 3.68 14.57 -1.73
C MET A 1 3.03 13.62 -2.72
N LEU A 2 3.08 12.32 -2.44
CA LEU A 2 2.43 11.29 -3.26
C LEU A 2 0.92 11.28 -3.01
N ALA A 3 0.13 10.88 -4.00
CA ALA A 3 -1.34 10.98 -3.95
C ALA A 3 -1.98 10.18 -2.80
N ILE A 4 -1.45 8.98 -2.52
CA ILE A 4 -1.94 8.12 -1.42
C ILE A 4 -1.59 8.72 -0.06
N ASP A 5 -0.35 9.17 0.10
CA ASP A 5 0.13 9.79 1.34
C ASP A 5 -0.66 11.06 1.68
N ALA A 6 -0.87 11.94 0.69
CA ALA A 6 -1.68 13.14 0.86
C ALA A 6 -3.15 12.83 1.19
N ALA A 7 -3.72 11.76 0.64
CA ALA A 7 -5.08 11.33 0.93
C ALA A 7 -5.20 10.78 2.36
N ALA A 8 -4.20 10.03 2.85
CA ALA A 8 -4.14 9.58 4.24
C ALA A 8 -4.16 10.74 5.24
N TYR A 9 -3.40 11.81 4.98
CA TYR A 9 -3.43 13.03 5.80
C TYR A 9 -4.74 13.82 5.72
N ARG A 10 -5.55 13.63 4.68
CA ARG A 10 -6.86 14.30 4.52
C ARG A 10 -8.04 13.44 4.97
N SER A 11 -7.80 12.17 5.28
CA SER A 11 -8.86 11.25 5.70
C SER A 11 -9.50 11.73 7.00
N PRO A 12 -10.84 11.67 7.14
CA PRO A 12 -11.52 11.91 8.41
C PRO A 12 -11.02 10.99 9.53
N TRP A 13 -10.43 9.85 9.16
CA TRP A 13 -9.91 8.88 10.11
C TRP A 13 -8.50 9.22 10.58
N ARG A 14 -7.82 10.24 10.04
CA ARG A 14 -6.42 10.59 10.38
C ARG A 14 -6.14 10.50 11.87
N HIS A 15 -6.90 11.21 12.70
CA HIS A 15 -6.68 11.31 14.15
C HIS A 15 -6.99 10.04 14.95
N ARG A 16 -7.58 9.01 14.34
CA ARG A 16 -7.78 7.71 15.01
C ARG A 16 -6.47 6.95 15.10
N HIS A 17 -6.32 6.15 16.15
CA HIS A 17 -5.13 5.36 16.36
C HIS A 17 -4.90 4.40 15.17
N PRO A 18 -3.68 4.33 14.59
CA PRO A 18 -3.35 3.44 13.49
C PRO A 18 -3.68 1.97 13.76
N GLY A 19 -3.55 1.51 15.01
CA GLY A 19 -3.91 0.15 15.41
C GLY A 19 -5.38 -0.18 15.18
N ASP A 20 -6.28 0.78 15.40
CA ASP A 20 -7.72 0.58 15.27
C ASP A 20 -8.08 0.33 13.80
N LYS A 21 -7.49 1.14 12.91
CA LYS A 21 -7.61 1.00 11.45
C LYS A 21 -6.94 -0.28 10.95
N ALA A 22 -5.82 -0.67 11.56
CA ALA A 22 -5.09 -1.89 11.24
C ALA A 22 -5.94 -3.13 11.52
N VAL A 23 -6.61 -3.22 12.68
CA VAL A 23 -7.52 -4.33 13.01
C VAL A 23 -8.61 -4.48 11.94
N LEU A 24 -9.25 -3.39 11.56
CA LEU A 24 -10.28 -3.40 10.51
C LEU A 24 -9.71 -3.81 9.15
N ALA A 25 -8.69 -3.10 8.66
CA ALA A 25 -8.20 -3.28 7.31
C ALA A 25 -7.45 -4.61 7.12
N PHE A 26 -6.58 -4.99 8.07
CA PHE A 26 -5.90 -6.27 8.02
C PHE A 26 -6.81 -7.44 8.41
N GLY A 27 -7.84 -7.22 9.23
CA GLY A 27 -8.88 -8.22 9.48
C GLY A 27 -9.67 -8.53 8.21
N LEU A 28 -10.09 -7.51 7.45
CA LEU A 28 -10.73 -7.70 6.15
C LEU A 28 -9.77 -8.33 5.13
N LEU A 29 -8.49 -7.93 5.11
CA LEU A 29 -7.48 -8.55 4.26
C LEU A 29 -7.32 -10.04 4.57
N GLY A 30 -7.20 -10.40 5.85
CA GLY A 30 -7.13 -11.78 6.31
C GLY A 30 -8.37 -12.58 5.91
N ALA A 31 -9.56 -12.00 6.07
CA ALA A 31 -10.81 -12.61 5.63
C ALA A 31 -10.85 -12.85 4.11
N ALA A 32 -10.43 -11.89 3.28
CA ALA A 32 -10.36 -12.06 1.83
C ALA A 32 -9.44 -13.22 1.40
N VAL A 33 -8.31 -13.38 2.09
CA VAL A 33 -7.31 -14.42 1.78
C VAL A 33 -7.75 -15.79 2.28
N ALA A 34 -8.25 -15.88 3.52
CA ALA A 34 -8.55 -17.15 4.18
C ALA A 34 -9.91 -17.75 3.78
N LEU A 35 -10.92 -16.94 3.49
CA LEU A 35 -12.26 -17.43 3.18
C LEU A 35 -12.38 -17.93 1.72
N PRO A 36 -13.35 -18.82 1.43
CA PRO A 36 -13.71 -19.17 0.05
C PRO A 36 -14.00 -17.91 -0.80
N PRO A 37 -13.48 -17.81 -2.04
CA PRO A 37 -13.64 -16.59 -2.82
C PRO A 37 -15.10 -16.27 -3.15
N TRP A 38 -15.95 -17.30 -3.32
CA TRP A 38 -17.39 -17.13 -3.41
C TRP A 38 -18.06 -17.69 -2.15
N PRO A 39 -18.89 -16.90 -1.44
CA PRO A 39 -19.21 -15.48 -1.64
C PRO A 39 -18.22 -14.50 -0.98
N GLY A 40 -17.22 -14.99 -0.24
CA GLY A 40 -16.42 -14.19 0.70
C GLY A 40 -15.69 -12.99 0.09
N ALA A 41 -15.08 -13.15 -1.08
CA ALA A 41 -14.35 -12.05 -1.72
C ALA A 41 -15.30 -10.92 -2.14
N VAL A 42 -16.52 -11.24 -2.58
CA VAL A 42 -17.52 -10.24 -2.96
C VAL A 42 -17.96 -9.44 -1.74
N ILE A 43 -18.25 -10.14 -0.63
CA ILE A 43 -18.67 -9.50 0.63
C ILE A 43 -17.55 -8.61 1.17
N VAL A 44 -16.32 -9.12 1.28
CA VAL A 44 -15.17 -8.34 1.76
C VAL A 44 -14.90 -7.15 0.85
N GLY A 45 -14.93 -7.35 -0.47
CA GLY A 45 -14.72 -6.28 -1.45
C GLY A 45 -15.78 -5.18 -1.34
N ALA A 46 -17.06 -5.56 -1.20
CA ALA A 46 -18.16 -4.61 -1.01
C ALA A 46 -18.03 -3.82 0.30
N VAL A 47 -17.71 -4.49 1.40
CA VAL A 47 -17.48 -3.85 2.71
C VAL A 47 -16.29 -2.91 2.64
N ALA A 48 -15.14 -3.35 2.12
CA ALA A 48 -13.94 -2.52 1.99
C ALA A 48 -14.17 -1.29 1.09
N LEU A 49 -14.88 -1.46 -0.03
CA LEU A 49 -15.24 -0.36 -0.92
C LEU A 49 -16.22 0.62 -0.27
N GLY A 50 -17.24 0.10 0.44
CA GLY A 50 -18.18 0.92 1.20
C GLY A 50 -17.49 1.75 2.29
N LEU A 51 -16.52 1.16 3.00
CA LEU A 51 -15.71 1.85 4.00
C LEU A 51 -14.81 2.93 3.40
N LEU A 52 -14.20 2.63 2.24
CA LEU A 52 -13.37 3.58 1.49
C LEU A 52 -14.18 4.81 1.03
N LEU A 53 -15.34 4.59 0.40
CA LEU A 53 -16.15 5.66 -0.21
C LEU A 53 -17.03 6.40 0.81
N GLY A 54 -17.49 5.70 1.86
CA GLY A 54 -18.37 6.24 2.89
C GLY A 54 -17.59 6.95 4.01
N PRO A 55 -17.28 6.25 5.12
CA PRO A 55 -16.71 6.88 6.32
C PRO A 55 -15.28 7.38 6.13
N ALA A 56 -14.45 6.75 5.28
CA ALA A 56 -13.11 7.23 4.96
C ALA A 56 -13.12 8.37 3.92
N ARG A 57 -14.25 8.60 3.23
CA ARG A 57 -14.48 9.68 2.23
C ARG A 57 -13.38 9.77 1.16
N VAL A 58 -12.84 8.64 0.74
CA VAL A 58 -11.82 8.61 -0.32
C VAL A 58 -12.53 8.80 -1.67
N PRO A 59 -12.14 9.79 -2.49
CA PRO A 59 -12.75 9.99 -3.80
C PRO A 59 -12.62 8.73 -4.67
N ALA A 60 -13.71 8.26 -5.27
CA ALA A 60 -13.73 7.04 -6.09
C ALA A 60 -12.65 7.05 -7.19
N ARG A 61 -12.37 8.23 -7.77
CA ARG A 61 -11.30 8.43 -8.75
C ARG A 61 -9.91 8.06 -8.21
N GLN A 62 -9.62 8.31 -6.92
CA GLN A 62 -8.33 7.96 -6.31
C GLN A 62 -8.22 6.46 -6.04
N VAL A 63 -9.31 5.83 -5.61
CA VAL A 63 -9.40 4.38 -5.45
C VAL A 63 -9.13 3.70 -6.80
N TRP A 64 -9.84 4.10 -7.86
CA TRP A 64 -9.62 3.58 -9.21
C TRP A 64 -8.18 3.84 -9.72
N ARG A 65 -7.67 5.06 -9.58
CA ARG A 65 -6.32 5.41 -10.07
C ARG A 65 -5.22 4.58 -9.41
N SER A 66 -5.40 4.21 -8.14
CA SER A 66 -4.43 3.41 -7.37
C SER A 66 -4.64 1.90 -7.58
N GLY A 67 -5.89 1.47 -7.72
CA GLY A 67 -6.25 0.07 -7.93
C GLY A 67 -6.06 -0.44 -9.36
N ARG A 68 -6.11 0.43 -10.39
CA ARG A 68 -6.05 0.00 -11.80
C ARG A 68 -4.75 -0.71 -12.19
N ALA A 69 -3.62 -0.36 -11.58
CA ALA A 69 -2.34 -0.98 -11.90
C ALA A 69 -2.23 -2.41 -11.32
N PRO A 70 -2.51 -2.64 -10.02
CA PRO A 70 -2.69 -3.99 -9.48
C PRO A 70 -3.77 -4.80 -10.20
N LEU A 71 -4.89 -4.18 -10.58
CA LEU A 71 -5.94 -4.84 -11.34
C LEU A 71 -5.44 -5.33 -12.70
N GLY A 72 -4.72 -4.48 -13.44
CA GLY A 72 -4.12 -4.86 -14.72
C GLY A 72 -3.17 -6.04 -14.58
N PHE A 73 -2.32 -6.03 -13.55
CA PHE A 73 -1.44 -7.16 -13.23
C PHE A 73 -2.22 -8.43 -12.87
N ALA A 74 -3.27 -8.32 -12.06
CA ALA A 74 -4.12 -9.44 -11.69
C ALA A 74 -4.82 -10.05 -12.91
N ILE A 75 -5.33 -9.21 -13.82
CA ILE A 75 -5.93 -9.65 -15.09
C ILE A 75 -4.91 -10.43 -15.91
N THR A 76 -3.69 -9.93 -16.06
CA THR A 76 -2.64 -10.67 -16.77
C THR A 76 -2.28 -11.98 -16.09
N GLY A 77 -2.33 -12.03 -14.75
CA GLY A 77 -2.00 -13.20 -13.96
C GLY A 77 -3.04 -14.33 -14.04
N VAL A 78 -4.30 -14.03 -14.36
CA VAL A 78 -5.35 -15.06 -14.51
C VAL A 78 -5.52 -15.57 -15.94
N LEU A 79 -4.92 -14.92 -16.95
CA LEU A 79 -4.96 -15.40 -18.34
C LEU A 79 -4.47 -16.85 -18.49
N PRO A 80 -3.37 -17.28 -17.81
CA PRO A 80 -2.94 -18.68 -17.88
C PRO A 80 -3.96 -19.67 -17.33
N LEU A 81 -4.87 -19.27 -16.43
CA LEU A 81 -5.89 -20.18 -15.88
C LEU A 81 -6.95 -20.57 -16.92
N LEU A 82 -7.10 -19.79 -17.99
CA LEU A 82 -8.05 -20.07 -19.06
C LEU A 82 -7.58 -21.19 -19.99
N VAL A 83 -6.30 -21.55 -19.93
CA VAL A 83 -5.63 -22.40 -20.92
C VAL A 83 -4.85 -23.52 -20.22
N SER A 84 -5.00 -24.74 -20.72
CA SER A 84 -4.26 -25.92 -20.30
C SER A 84 -3.27 -26.29 -21.40
N VAL A 85 -2.04 -26.64 -21.01
CA VAL A 85 -0.97 -27.04 -21.94
C VAL A 85 -0.64 -28.51 -21.71
N GLY A 86 -0.54 -29.30 -22.79
CA GLY A 86 -0.15 -30.72 -22.73
C GLY A 86 -1.26 -31.69 -22.34
N GLY A 87 -2.52 -31.38 -22.66
CA GLY A 87 -3.67 -32.24 -22.40
C GLY A 87 -4.00 -33.19 -23.56
N PRO A 88 -4.94 -34.15 -23.36
CA PRO A 88 -5.36 -35.11 -24.39
C PRO A 88 -5.98 -34.46 -25.64
N GLY A 89 -6.44 -33.20 -25.56
CA GLY A 89 -7.07 -32.46 -26.64
C GLY A 89 -6.14 -31.58 -27.49
N GLY A 90 -4.82 -31.62 -27.25
CA GLY A 90 -3.83 -30.85 -28.01
C GLY A 90 -2.81 -30.11 -27.15
N PHE A 91 -1.86 -29.42 -27.81
CA PHE A 91 -0.79 -28.69 -27.12
C PHE A 91 -1.32 -27.51 -26.28
N VAL A 92 -2.39 -26.85 -26.73
CA VAL A 92 -3.04 -25.73 -26.04
C VAL A 92 -4.56 -25.90 -26.14
N THR A 93 -5.25 -26.10 -25.03
CA THR A 93 -6.71 -26.27 -24.97
C THR A 93 -7.33 -25.40 -23.88
N ALA A 94 -8.60 -25.01 -24.01
CA ALA A 94 -9.29 -24.29 -22.94
C ALA A 94 -9.43 -25.17 -21.69
N THR A 95 -9.11 -24.63 -20.51
CA THR A 95 -9.23 -25.36 -19.24
C THR A 95 -10.70 -25.47 -18.84
N PRO A 96 -11.24 -26.68 -18.61
CA PRO A 96 -12.57 -26.84 -18.01
C PRO A 96 -12.61 -26.17 -16.64
N GLY A 97 -13.50 -25.18 -16.46
CA GLY A 97 -13.57 -24.39 -15.22
C GLY A 97 -12.61 -23.21 -15.12
N GLY A 98 -11.69 -23.04 -16.08
CA GLY A 98 -10.72 -21.94 -16.12
C GLY A 98 -11.34 -20.54 -15.93
N PRO A 99 -12.44 -20.18 -16.63
CA PRO A 99 -13.12 -18.90 -16.43
C PRO A 99 -13.64 -18.68 -15.00
N ARG A 100 -14.10 -19.76 -14.33
CA ARG A 100 -14.58 -19.69 -12.94
C ARG A 100 -13.41 -19.43 -12.00
N ASP A 101 -12.33 -20.19 -12.14
CA ASP A 101 -11.14 -20.04 -11.28
C ASP A 101 -10.48 -18.68 -11.48
N ALA A 102 -10.38 -18.20 -12.72
CA ALA A 102 -9.94 -16.85 -13.05
C ALA A 102 -10.80 -15.78 -12.37
N ALA A 103 -12.13 -15.91 -12.41
CA ALA A 103 -13.05 -14.98 -11.75
C ALA A 103 -12.89 -15.00 -10.22
N LEU A 104 -12.72 -16.18 -9.61
CA LEU A 104 -12.52 -16.32 -8.16
C LEU A 104 -11.18 -15.71 -7.70
N VAL A 105 -10.10 -15.94 -8.44
CA VAL A 105 -8.78 -15.34 -8.16
C VAL A 105 -8.82 -13.82 -8.32
N LEU A 106 -9.45 -13.31 -9.39
CA LEU A 106 -9.64 -11.87 -9.57
C LEU A 106 -10.45 -11.26 -8.43
N ALA A 107 -11.59 -11.86 -8.06
CA ALA A 107 -12.43 -11.36 -6.97
C ALA A 107 -11.64 -11.28 -5.66
N ARG A 108 -10.91 -12.36 -5.29
CA ARG A 108 -10.05 -12.38 -4.09
C ARG A 108 -8.99 -11.29 -4.13
N THR A 109 -8.33 -11.13 -5.28
CA THR A 109 -7.26 -10.13 -5.45
C THR A 109 -7.79 -8.71 -5.32
N VAL A 110 -8.95 -8.41 -5.90
CA VAL A 110 -9.61 -7.11 -5.80
C VAL A 110 -10.06 -6.84 -4.35
N ALA A 111 -10.65 -7.83 -3.67
CA ALA A 111 -11.09 -7.69 -2.28
C ALA A 111 -9.92 -7.40 -1.33
N ALA A 112 -8.84 -8.20 -1.43
CA ALA A 112 -7.61 -7.99 -0.67
C ALA A 112 -6.97 -6.62 -0.99
N GLY A 113 -6.93 -6.25 -2.27
CA GLY A 113 -6.42 -4.95 -2.71
C GLY A 113 -7.21 -3.78 -2.13
N LEU A 114 -8.55 -3.86 -2.09
CA LEU A 114 -9.41 -2.83 -1.50
C LEU A 114 -9.19 -2.72 0.03
N ALA A 115 -9.05 -3.84 0.73
CA ALA A 115 -8.75 -3.85 2.17
C ALA A 115 -7.38 -3.20 2.46
N LEU A 116 -6.36 -3.48 1.63
CA LEU A 116 -5.05 -2.83 1.76
C LEU A 116 -5.10 -1.33 1.43
N LEU A 117 -5.85 -0.95 0.38
CA LEU A 117 -6.05 0.45 0.03
C LEU A 117 -6.79 1.20 1.15
N LEU A 118 -7.73 0.56 1.85
CA LEU A 118 -8.39 1.15 3.02
C LEU A 118 -7.37 1.57 4.08
N PHE A 119 -6.40 0.71 4.42
CA PHE A 119 -5.34 1.08 5.36
C PHE A 119 -4.47 2.22 4.80
N ALA A 120 -4.01 2.08 3.57
CA ALA A 120 -3.09 3.03 2.92
C ALA A 120 -3.69 4.44 2.77
N PHE A 121 -5.00 4.55 2.51
CA PHE A 121 -5.70 5.83 2.36
C PHE A 121 -6.19 6.45 3.68
N THR A 122 -6.08 5.75 4.81
CA THR A 122 -6.56 6.24 6.12
C THR A 122 -5.46 6.40 7.15
N THR A 123 -4.27 5.84 6.89
CA THR A 123 -3.18 5.75 7.87
C THR A 123 -1.85 6.23 7.26
N PRO A 124 -1.38 7.44 7.60
CA PRO A 124 -0.07 7.92 7.18
C PRO A 124 1.05 7.02 7.70
N LEU A 125 2.06 6.73 6.86
CA LEU A 125 3.16 5.86 7.26
C LEU A 125 4.01 6.47 8.39
N ALA A 126 4.13 7.80 8.43
CA ALA A 126 4.77 8.53 9.52
C ALA A 126 4.14 8.26 10.90
N GLU A 127 2.83 7.98 10.93
CA GLU A 127 2.12 7.64 12.17
C GLU A 127 2.22 6.13 12.46
N ALA A 128 2.25 5.28 11.43
CA ALA A 128 2.31 3.83 11.60
C ALA A 128 3.69 3.34 12.07
N LEU A 129 4.79 3.83 11.47
CA LEU A 129 6.14 3.31 11.71
C LEU A 129 6.58 3.35 13.18
N PRO A 130 6.46 4.48 13.92
CA PRO A 130 6.91 4.54 15.31
C PRO A 130 6.24 3.50 16.22
N ARG A 131 5.01 3.11 15.88
CA ARG A 131 4.19 2.15 16.65
C ARG A 131 4.59 0.70 16.43
N LEU A 132 5.35 0.39 15.38
CA LEU A 132 5.86 -0.96 15.12
C LEU A 132 6.81 -1.45 16.23
N THR A 133 7.46 -0.53 16.96
CA THR A 133 8.28 -0.87 18.13
C THR A 133 7.48 -1.61 19.22
N ARG A 134 6.20 -1.25 19.40
CA ARG A 134 5.29 -1.92 20.34
C ARG A 134 4.83 -3.29 19.86
N LEU A 135 5.02 -3.59 18.58
CA LEU A 135 4.74 -4.89 17.96
C LEU A 135 5.99 -5.79 17.91
N GLY A 136 7.08 -5.40 18.59
CA GLY A 136 8.32 -6.17 18.66
C GLY A 136 9.33 -5.89 17.55
N VAL A 137 9.07 -4.91 16.66
CA VAL A 137 10.07 -4.50 15.66
C VAL A 137 11.20 -3.73 16.36
N PRO A 138 12.49 -4.08 16.16
CA PRO A 138 13.60 -3.38 16.80
C PRO A 138 13.62 -1.88 16.48
N ALA A 139 13.87 -1.04 17.49
CA ALA A 139 13.88 0.42 17.33
C ALA A 139 14.79 0.92 16.19
N PRO A 140 16.02 0.39 15.99
CA PRO A 140 16.87 0.83 14.87
C PRO A 140 16.23 0.61 13.49
N VAL A 141 15.45 -0.46 13.31
CA VAL A 141 14.75 -0.74 12.05
C VAL A 141 13.67 0.30 11.80
N VAL A 142 12.91 0.65 12.84
CA VAL A 142 11.86 1.69 12.76
C VAL A 142 12.46 3.07 12.49
N GLU A 143 13.59 3.39 13.11
CA GLU A 143 14.31 4.65 12.87
C GLU A 143 14.80 4.75 11.43
N VAL A 144 15.46 3.72 10.90
CA VAL A 144 15.91 3.67 9.50
C VAL A 144 14.72 3.78 8.54
N ALA A 145 13.62 3.09 8.80
CA ALA A 145 12.41 3.18 7.98
C ALA A 145 11.81 4.59 8.00
N SER A 146 11.77 5.23 9.16
CA SER A 146 11.24 6.59 9.34
C SER A 146 12.10 7.64 8.63
N LEU A 147 13.43 7.52 8.75
CA LEU A 147 14.38 8.37 8.03
C LEU A 147 14.30 8.15 6.52
N THR A 148 14.18 6.90 6.08
CA THR A 148 13.98 6.55 4.66
C THR A 148 12.72 7.19 4.12
N TYR A 149 11.58 7.08 4.81
CA TYR A 149 10.31 7.71 4.41
C TYR A 149 10.46 9.23 4.24
N ARG A 150 11.11 9.91 5.20
CA ARG A 150 11.39 11.35 5.08
C ARG A 150 12.31 11.67 3.90
N MET A 151 13.33 10.85 3.69
CA MET A 151 14.31 11.01 2.61
C MET A 151 13.65 10.85 1.23
N VAL A 152 12.71 9.89 1.08
CA VAL A 152 12.00 9.63 -0.17
C VAL A 152 11.32 10.89 -0.71
N PHE A 153 10.55 11.62 0.11
CA PHE A 153 9.90 12.85 -0.38
C PHE A 153 10.89 13.93 -0.76
N THR A 154 11.95 14.08 0.05
CA THR A 154 12.98 15.07 -0.22
C THR A 154 13.71 14.78 -1.53
N LEU A 155 14.05 13.52 -1.78
CA LEU A 155 14.70 13.08 -3.02
C LEU A 155 13.74 13.12 -4.22
N LEU A 156 12.45 12.86 -4.02
CA LEU A 156 11.45 13.01 -5.09
C LEU A 156 11.33 14.46 -5.56
N ASP A 157 11.37 15.43 -4.64
CA ASP A 157 11.36 16.85 -4.98
C ASP A 157 12.62 17.24 -5.77
N THR A 158 13.79 16.80 -5.31
CA THR A 158 15.06 16.95 -6.04
C THR A 158 14.99 16.31 -7.42
N ALA A 159 14.48 15.07 -7.53
CA ALA A 159 14.34 14.36 -8.80
C ALA A 159 13.45 15.14 -9.77
N GLY A 160 12.35 15.72 -9.27
CA GLY A 160 11.46 16.58 -10.05
C GLY A 160 12.12 17.87 -10.54
N GLN A 161 13.03 18.46 -9.76
CA GLN A 161 13.83 19.62 -10.18
C GLN A 161 14.83 19.24 -11.28
N ILE A 162 15.60 18.16 -11.08
CA ILE A 162 16.58 17.69 -12.07
C ILE A 162 15.88 17.32 -13.38
N ARG A 163 14.74 16.60 -13.30
CA ARG A 163 13.95 16.23 -14.48
C ARG A 163 13.49 17.46 -15.27
N ARG A 164 13.03 18.52 -14.60
CA ARG A 164 12.65 19.78 -15.28
C ARG A 164 13.84 20.44 -15.96
N ALA A 165 14.99 20.50 -15.29
CA ALA A 165 16.22 21.05 -15.86
C ALA A 165 16.70 20.24 -17.09
N GLN A 166 16.63 18.91 -17.02
CA GLN A 166 16.96 18.04 -18.15
C GLN A 166 15.98 18.19 -19.31
N ALA A 167 14.67 18.33 -19.04
CA ALA A 167 13.66 18.58 -20.06
C ALA A 167 13.92 19.88 -20.83
N GLY A 168 14.33 20.95 -20.13
CA GLY A 168 14.74 22.22 -20.75
C GLY A 168 15.99 22.13 -21.64
N ARG A 169 16.77 21.04 -21.53
CA ARG A 169 17.98 20.76 -22.33
C ARG A 169 17.75 19.64 -23.36
N LEU A 170 16.50 19.40 -23.77
CA LEU A 170 16.11 18.31 -24.69
C LEU A 170 16.50 16.91 -24.20
N GLY A 171 16.66 16.73 -22.88
CA GLY A 171 17.09 15.48 -22.25
C GLY A 171 16.14 14.30 -22.42
N TYR A 172 14.94 14.52 -22.95
CA TYR A 172 13.94 13.48 -23.24
C TYR A 172 13.49 13.47 -24.70
N ALA A 173 14.22 14.12 -25.61
CA ALA A 173 13.86 14.20 -27.03
C ALA A 173 14.01 12.86 -27.79
N SER A 174 14.82 11.93 -27.28
CA SER A 174 14.98 10.58 -27.84
C SER A 174 15.13 9.54 -26.74
N ARG A 175 14.89 8.26 -27.05
CA ARG A 175 15.08 7.15 -26.09
C ARG A 175 16.49 7.13 -25.50
N ARG A 176 17.51 7.38 -26.33
CA ARG A 176 18.92 7.45 -25.89
C ARG A 176 19.16 8.64 -24.96
N ALA A 177 18.61 9.81 -25.29
CA ALA A 177 18.69 10.98 -24.41
C ALA A 177 17.97 10.72 -23.07
N ALA A 178 16.79 10.09 -23.11
CA ALA A 178 16.02 9.75 -21.91
C ALA A 178 16.77 8.78 -20.98
N LEU A 179 17.43 7.75 -21.52
CA LEU A 179 18.27 6.83 -20.73
C LEU A 179 19.47 7.56 -20.11
N ARG A 180 20.14 8.44 -20.86
CA ARG A 180 21.25 9.26 -20.35
C ARG A 180 20.78 10.19 -19.23
N SER A 181 19.63 10.84 -19.42
CA SER A 181 19.00 11.71 -18.41
C SER A 181 18.61 10.94 -17.16
N LEU A 182 18.06 9.73 -17.30
CA LEU A 182 17.74 8.84 -16.19
C LEU A 182 19.00 8.46 -15.39
N ALA A 183 20.08 8.06 -16.07
CA ALA A 183 21.36 7.78 -15.42
C ALA A 183 21.91 9.01 -14.67
N GLY A 184 21.78 10.20 -15.28
CA GLY A 184 22.16 11.46 -14.64
C GLY A 184 21.34 11.77 -13.37
N ILE A 185 20.01 11.55 -13.40
CA ILE A 185 19.18 11.68 -12.20
C ILE A 185 19.63 10.69 -11.13
N ALA A 186 19.83 9.41 -11.49
CA ALA A 186 20.22 8.39 -10.54
C ALA A 186 21.56 8.71 -9.84
N GLY A 187 22.58 9.09 -10.60
CA GLY A 187 23.88 9.48 -10.03
C GLY A 187 23.81 10.73 -9.15
N ALA A 188 23.05 11.74 -9.58
CA ALA A 188 22.85 12.96 -8.79
C ALA A 188 22.07 12.68 -7.49
N LEU A 189 21.04 11.85 -7.53
CA LEU A 189 20.29 11.48 -6.33
C LEU A 189 21.13 10.63 -5.37
N PHE A 190 21.95 9.71 -5.88
CA PHE A 190 22.83 8.88 -5.04
C PHE A 190 23.81 9.74 -4.22
N THR A 191 24.54 10.62 -4.90
CA THR A 191 25.50 11.54 -4.26
C THR A 191 24.82 12.48 -3.26
N GLN A 192 23.67 13.04 -3.63
CA GLN A 192 22.90 13.92 -2.74
C GLN A 192 22.32 13.19 -1.52
N ALA A 193 21.87 11.94 -1.68
CA ALA A 193 21.38 11.13 -0.57
C ALA A 193 22.49 10.88 0.46
N PHE A 194 23.69 10.51 0.00
CA PHE A 194 24.86 10.29 0.87
C PHE A 194 25.27 11.57 1.60
N ALA A 195 25.41 12.67 0.87
CA ALA A 195 25.76 13.96 1.46
C ALA A 195 24.71 14.44 2.47
N ARG A 196 23.42 14.17 2.22
CA ARG A 196 22.33 14.50 3.14
C ARG A 196 22.34 13.60 4.38
N ALA A 197 22.67 12.31 4.24
CA ALA A 197 22.85 11.41 5.36
C ALA A 197 23.99 11.86 6.29
N GLN A 198 25.14 12.25 5.72
CA GLN A 198 26.27 12.80 6.49
C GLN A 198 25.88 14.11 7.22
N ARG A 199 25.22 15.05 6.53
CA ARG A 199 24.74 16.29 7.16
C ARG A 199 23.73 16.01 8.28
N LEU A 200 22.85 15.03 8.09
CA LEU A 200 21.90 14.62 9.11
C LEU A 200 22.65 14.05 10.34
N GLN A 201 23.63 13.17 10.12
CA GLN A 201 24.43 12.61 11.20
C GLN A 201 25.18 13.69 11.98
N HIS A 202 25.82 14.64 11.31
CA HIS A 202 26.49 15.76 11.99
C HIS A 202 25.50 16.61 12.79
N GLY A 203 24.33 16.93 12.22
CA GLY A 203 23.30 17.71 12.91
C GLY A 203 22.71 16.97 14.12
N LEU A 204 22.55 15.66 14.04
CA LEU A 204 22.10 14.82 15.15
C LEU A 204 23.16 14.71 16.24
N THR A 205 24.44 14.54 15.86
CA THR A 205 25.56 14.48 16.80
C THR A 205 25.67 15.79 17.60
N GLY A 206 25.51 16.95 16.94
CA GLY A 206 25.46 18.25 17.63
C GLY A 206 24.26 18.44 18.58
N ARG A 207 23.24 17.58 18.50
CA ARG A 207 22.08 17.56 19.41
C ARG A 207 22.16 16.45 20.46
N GLY A 208 23.33 15.84 20.65
CA GLY A 208 23.54 14.78 21.64
C GLY A 208 23.02 13.41 21.22
N TYR A 209 23.00 13.10 19.91
CA TYR A 209 22.63 11.77 19.44
C TYR A 209 23.55 10.68 20.01
N ALA A 210 22.97 9.77 20.79
CA ALA A 210 23.67 8.67 21.48
C ALA A 210 23.36 7.29 20.87
N GLY A 211 22.96 7.23 19.60
CA GLY A 211 22.65 5.97 18.91
C GLY A 211 21.17 5.56 18.90
N SER A 212 20.28 6.41 19.42
CA SER A 212 18.82 6.22 19.33
C SER A 212 18.11 7.54 19.01
N LEU A 213 17.05 7.48 18.20
CA LEU A 213 16.16 8.59 17.87
C LEU A 213 14.77 8.38 18.49
N PRO A 214 14.62 8.56 19.82
CA PRO A 214 13.31 8.48 20.44
C PRO A 214 12.42 9.63 19.91
N VAL A 215 11.37 9.28 19.17
CA VAL A 215 10.36 10.24 18.70
C VAL A 215 9.10 10.05 19.52
N LEU A 216 8.61 11.14 20.11
CA LEU A 216 7.29 11.18 20.73
C LEU A 216 6.24 11.12 19.62
N ALA A 217 5.63 9.95 19.43
CA ALA A 217 4.50 9.81 18.53
C ALA A 217 3.23 10.41 19.18
N ASP A 218 2.39 11.07 18.37
CA ASP A 218 1.12 11.64 18.83
C ASP A 218 0.30 10.61 19.62
N GLY A 219 -0.18 11.02 20.79
CA GLY A 219 -0.81 10.18 21.82
C GLY A 219 -2.23 9.70 21.51
N ALA A 220 -2.58 9.48 20.24
CA ALA A 220 -3.87 8.88 19.88
C ALA A 220 -4.03 7.56 20.65
N ARG A 221 -5.07 7.47 21.48
CA ARG A 221 -5.37 6.28 22.28
C ARG A 221 -6.19 5.31 21.44
N ILE A 222 -6.03 4.02 21.71
CA ILE A 222 -6.85 2.96 21.10
C ILE A 222 -8.30 3.17 21.54
N ASP A 223 -9.21 3.30 20.58
CA ASP A 223 -10.64 3.36 20.85
C ASP A 223 -11.22 1.94 20.89
N GLY A 224 -11.45 1.43 22.10
CA GLY A 224 -11.98 0.09 22.33
C GLY A 224 -13.32 -0.15 21.64
N ARG A 225 -14.18 0.87 21.50
CA ARG A 225 -15.48 0.74 20.80
C ARG A 225 -15.27 0.54 19.31
N PHE A 226 -14.34 1.27 18.70
CA PHE A 226 -14.03 1.12 17.29
C PHE A 226 -13.40 -0.25 17.01
N VAL A 227 -12.49 -0.70 17.87
CA VAL A 227 -11.86 -2.02 17.76
C VAL A 227 -12.90 -3.13 17.88
N SER A 228 -13.80 -3.05 18.87
CA SER A 228 -14.85 -4.06 19.03
C SER A 228 -15.83 -4.07 17.85
N LEU A 229 -16.22 -2.90 17.34
CA LEU A 229 -17.06 -2.80 16.14
C LEU A 229 -16.36 -3.36 14.89
N SER A 230 -15.06 -3.10 14.75
CA SER A 230 -14.26 -3.62 13.65
C SER A 230 -14.14 -5.14 13.71
N ALA A 231 -13.86 -5.69 14.89
CA ALA A 231 -13.80 -7.13 15.11
C ALA A 231 -15.17 -7.78 14.87
N ALA A 232 -16.26 -7.17 15.35
CA ALA A 232 -17.62 -7.65 15.11
C ALA A 232 -17.98 -7.62 13.62
N LEU A 233 -17.61 -6.58 12.89
CA LEU A 233 -17.82 -6.50 11.44
C LEU A 233 -17.07 -7.60 10.69
N VAL A 234 -15.79 -7.83 11.02
CA VAL A 234 -14.99 -8.90 10.40
C VAL A 234 -15.58 -10.27 10.74
N ALA A 235 -15.97 -10.50 12.00
CA ALA A 235 -16.62 -11.73 12.43
C ALA A 235 -17.96 -11.95 11.71
N ALA A 236 -18.77 -10.90 11.52
CA ALA A 236 -20.02 -10.98 10.76
C ALA A 236 -19.76 -11.34 9.29
N VAL A 237 -18.75 -10.75 8.66
CA VAL A 237 -18.35 -11.10 7.28
C VAL A 237 -17.93 -12.57 7.20
N VAL A 238 -17.14 -13.05 8.16
CA VAL A 238 -16.74 -14.47 8.24
C VAL A 238 -17.97 -15.37 8.41
N ALA A 239 -18.84 -15.08 9.37
CA ALA A 239 -20.03 -15.88 9.66
C ALA A 239 -20.98 -15.96 8.45
N VAL A 240 -21.28 -14.83 7.82
CA VAL A 240 -22.12 -14.79 6.61
C VAL A 240 -21.46 -15.55 5.46
N THR A 241 -20.15 -15.41 5.29
CA THR A 241 -19.43 -16.14 4.23
C THR A 241 -19.50 -17.64 4.42
N LEU A 242 -19.30 -18.12 5.66
CA LEU A 242 -19.37 -19.55 5.97
C LEU A 242 -20.81 -20.08 5.90
N ALA A 243 -21.81 -19.31 6.32
CA ALA A 243 -23.21 -19.71 6.27
C ALA A 243 -23.77 -19.79 4.83
N VAL A 244 -23.29 -18.95 3.92
CA VAL A 244 -23.71 -18.94 2.51
C VAL A 244 -22.81 -19.87 1.65
N GLY A 245 -21.61 -20.18 2.13
CA GLY A 245 -20.66 -21.07 1.47
C GLY A 245 -20.77 -22.55 1.86
N ALA A 246 -21.49 -22.86 2.95
CA ALA A 246 -21.86 -24.22 3.36
C ALA A 246 -23.10 -24.70 2.61
#